data_AF-A0A3P8UNJ3-F1
#
_entry.id   AF-A0A3P8UNJ3-F1
#
_cell.length_a   1.000
_cell.length_b   1.000
_cell.length_c   1.000
_cell.angle_alpha   90.00
_cell.angle_beta   90.00
_cell.angle_gamma   90.00
#
_symmetry.space_group_name_H-M   'P 1'
#
loop_
_entity.id
_entity.type
_entity.pdbx_description
1 polymer ?
#
loop_
_entity_poly.entity_id
_entity_poly.type
_entity_poly.pdbx_seq_one_letter_code
_entity_poly.pdbx_strand_id
1 'polypeptide(L)'
;MSIQQTYSMRTSSSGSSRPVGGGSFTRTSGPVYRANTIHGISGGSRISVSSARAGLGAGMPLASGVSGGFSSSVQVSGNSADIMGNEKFALQNLNDRLANYLETVRNLEQANNKLELKIKEALEKSGPDFRDYSKYQAILDDLRRKVFDATTDNARLVLNIDNARLAADDFRVKYESELAIRQSVEADIVGLRKVIDDTNMSRMNLESEIEALKEELIHLKKNHGNDVMELRNQIAQSGVHVDVDAPKGQDLAQIMAEIRAKYEKMALQNQEELKTWHEAQMTEVQTQVTMNTEALKGAQTEVNELRRQIQTLEIELESQKSLKASLEGTLRDTEMRYNMEMESLNNIIMSLEAELTQLRNNIQQQTQDYEQLLNMKMKLEAEIATYRRLLDGGDFKLMDALEDQKSVKTKVMTVTQTMVDGKVVSSSTETKTL
;
A
#
# COMPACT_ATOMS: atom_id res chain seq x y z
N MET A 1 -32.57 28.82 61.41
CA MET A 1 -32.77 29.58 60.15
C MET A 1 -32.54 28.62 59.01
N SER A 2 -33.55 28.32 58.21
CA SER A 2 -33.47 27.33 57.13
C SER A 2 -33.18 28.03 55.81
N ILE A 3 -32.09 27.66 55.14
CA ILE A 3 -31.77 28.11 53.79
C ILE A 3 -32.12 26.97 52.84
N GLN A 4 -33.19 27.15 52.07
CA GLN A 4 -33.51 26.28 50.93
C GLN A 4 -32.64 26.69 49.73
N GLN A 5 -31.89 25.74 49.18
CA GLN A 5 -31.35 25.84 47.83
C GLN A 5 -32.14 24.92 46.90
N THR A 6 -32.71 25.51 45.85
CA THR A 6 -33.43 24.85 44.78
C THR A 6 -32.49 24.60 43.61
N TYR A 7 -32.46 23.38 43.08
CA TYR A 7 -31.83 23.06 41.80
C TYR A 7 -32.88 22.60 40.80
N SER A 8 -32.92 23.24 39.63
CA SER A 8 -33.77 22.86 38.49
C SER A 8 -32.99 21.98 37.50
N MET A 9 -33.48 20.79 37.21
CA MET A 9 -33.03 19.97 36.08
C MET A 9 -34.02 20.14 34.94
N ARG A 10 -33.58 20.73 33.81
CA ARG A 10 -34.33 20.73 32.55
C ARG A 10 -34.05 19.43 31.80
N THR A 11 -35.07 18.61 31.60
CA THR A 11 -35.05 17.49 30.67
C THR A 11 -35.69 17.92 29.35
N SER A 12 -34.90 18.00 28.29
CA SER A 12 -35.42 18.22 26.93
C SER A 12 -35.65 16.86 26.27
N SER A 13 -36.92 16.46 26.20
CA SER A 13 -37.40 15.37 25.35
C SER A 13 -37.72 15.93 23.96
N SER A 14 -36.90 15.62 22.95
CA SER A 14 -37.28 15.84 21.55
C SER A 14 -37.83 14.53 20.99
N GLY A 15 -39.14 14.54 20.79
CA GLY A 15 -39.92 13.41 20.30
C GLY A 15 -39.62 13.02 18.86
N SER A 16 -39.81 11.73 18.61
CA SER A 16 -39.82 11.13 17.29
C SER A 16 -41.03 11.62 16.49
N SER A 17 -40.76 12.12 15.28
CA SER A 17 -41.79 12.32 14.26
C SER A 17 -41.38 11.53 13.02
N ARG A 18 -42.22 10.54 12.67
CA ARG A 18 -42.21 9.87 11.38
C ARG A 18 -42.82 10.81 10.35
N PRO A 19 -42.35 10.80 9.09
CA PRO A 19 -43.23 11.01 7.96
C PRO A 19 -43.37 9.72 7.16
N VAL A 20 -44.64 9.37 6.91
CA VAL A 20 -45.07 8.53 5.81
C VAL A 20 -44.98 9.39 4.55
N GLY A 21 -44.24 8.93 3.55
CA GLY A 21 -44.14 9.60 2.25
C GLY A 21 -43.66 8.60 1.20
N GLY A 22 -44.60 8.15 0.36
CA GLY A 22 -44.31 7.27 -0.76
C GLY A 22 -43.43 7.97 -1.79
N GLY A 23 -42.39 7.27 -2.23
CA GLY A 23 -41.52 7.65 -3.33
C GLY A 23 -41.03 6.38 -4.01
N SER A 24 -41.57 6.12 -5.19
CA SER A 24 -41.08 5.09 -6.11
C SER A 24 -39.69 5.50 -6.59
N PHE A 25 -38.68 4.68 -6.28
CA PHE A 25 -37.37 4.79 -6.92
C PHE A 25 -36.92 3.40 -7.38
N THR A 26 -36.87 3.28 -8.70
CA THR A 26 -36.26 2.22 -9.48
C THR A 26 -34.85 1.93 -8.99
N ARG A 27 -34.58 0.70 -8.55
CA ARG A 27 -33.20 0.23 -8.37
C ARG A 27 -32.58 0.01 -9.74
N THR A 28 -31.88 1.02 -10.24
CA THR A 28 -30.88 0.87 -11.30
C THR A 28 -29.72 0.07 -10.72
N SER A 29 -29.50 -1.14 -11.26
CA SER A 29 -28.31 -1.94 -11.00
C SER A 29 -27.07 -1.15 -11.43
N GLY A 30 -26.14 -0.87 -10.50
CA GLY A 30 -24.85 -0.28 -10.82
C GLY A 30 -24.02 -1.21 -11.71
N PRO A 31 -23.08 -0.68 -12.51
CA PRO A 31 -22.31 -1.50 -13.43
C PRO A 31 -21.35 -2.41 -12.64
N VAL A 32 -21.48 -3.71 -12.87
CA VAL A 32 -20.46 -4.68 -12.47
C VAL A 32 -19.27 -4.47 -13.41
N TYR A 33 -18.16 -3.97 -12.88
CA TYR A 33 -16.88 -4.08 -13.58
C TYR A 33 -16.46 -5.55 -13.56
N ARG A 34 -16.80 -6.29 -14.63
CA ARG A 34 -16.15 -7.55 -14.94
C ARG A 34 -14.81 -7.22 -15.58
N ALA A 35 -13.72 -7.68 -14.97
CA ALA A 35 -12.42 -7.73 -15.61
C ALA A 35 -12.50 -8.70 -16.80
N ASN A 36 -11.98 -8.28 -17.95
CA ASN A 36 -11.78 -9.17 -19.09
C ASN A 36 -10.68 -10.17 -18.73
N THR A 37 -11.01 -11.45 -18.67
CA THR A 37 -10.03 -12.53 -18.60
C THR A 37 -9.31 -12.61 -19.96
N ILE A 38 -8.04 -12.19 -20.00
CA ILE A 38 -7.16 -12.45 -21.13
C ILE A 38 -6.47 -13.79 -20.84
N HIS A 39 -6.93 -14.84 -21.51
CA HIS A 39 -6.22 -16.11 -21.58
C HIS A 39 -5.24 -16.01 -22.76
N GLY A 40 -3.95 -15.87 -22.46
CA GLY A 40 -2.88 -15.87 -23.44
C GLY A 40 -2.59 -17.30 -23.88
N ILE A 41 -3.09 -17.69 -25.06
CA ILE A 41 -2.56 -18.82 -25.82
C ILE A 41 -1.51 -18.27 -26.78
N SER A 42 -0.35 -18.92 -26.72
CA SER A 42 0.84 -18.73 -27.55
C SER A 42 0.54 -18.70 -29.06
N GLY A 43 1.16 -17.75 -29.77
CA GLY A 43 1.48 -17.88 -31.20
C GLY A 43 0.85 -16.86 -32.17
N GLY A 44 1.58 -15.77 -32.45
CA GLY A 44 1.72 -15.23 -33.82
C GLY A 44 0.69 -14.22 -34.36
N SER A 45 1.11 -12.95 -34.42
CA SER A 45 0.83 -11.91 -35.43
C SER A 45 -0.53 -11.90 -36.16
N ARG A 46 -1.46 -11.06 -35.66
CA ARG A 46 -2.12 -9.92 -36.37
C ARG A 46 -3.38 -9.43 -35.65
N ILE A 47 -3.43 -8.15 -35.32
CA ILE A 47 -4.64 -7.48 -34.80
C ILE A 47 -5.54 -7.19 -35.99
N SER A 48 -6.71 -7.82 -36.03
CA SER A 48 -7.80 -7.44 -36.93
C SER A 48 -9.07 -7.25 -36.11
N VAL A 49 -9.63 -6.05 -36.20
CA VAL A 49 -10.92 -5.70 -35.60
C VAL A 49 -12.02 -6.03 -36.61
N SER A 50 -12.96 -6.88 -36.24
CA SER A 50 -14.18 -7.09 -37.02
C SER A 50 -15.41 -6.86 -36.16
N SER A 51 -16.10 -5.76 -36.48
CA SER A 51 -17.50 -5.55 -36.13
C SER A 51 -18.37 -6.41 -37.04
N ALA A 52 -19.25 -7.22 -36.47
CA ALA A 52 -20.26 -7.93 -37.21
C ALA A 52 -21.26 -6.94 -37.84
N ARG A 53 -21.39 -6.95 -39.16
CA ARG A 53 -22.62 -6.58 -39.86
C ARG A 53 -22.89 -7.58 -40.97
N ALA A 54 -24.09 -8.15 -40.90
CA ALA A 54 -24.69 -8.97 -41.93
C ALA A 54 -24.82 -8.17 -43.24
N GLY A 55 -24.51 -8.82 -44.36
CA GLY A 55 -24.68 -8.28 -45.71
C GLY A 55 -24.66 -9.43 -46.72
N LEU A 56 -25.80 -9.59 -47.38
CA LEU A 56 -26.10 -10.56 -48.44
C LEU A 56 -25.24 -10.32 -49.70
N GLY A 57 -24.98 -11.39 -50.47
CA GLY A 57 -24.49 -11.33 -51.86
C GLY A 57 -23.26 -12.21 -52.11
N ALA A 58 -23.43 -13.44 -52.59
CA ALA A 58 -23.49 -13.81 -54.02
C ALA A 58 -22.12 -13.74 -54.73
N GLY A 59 -21.63 -14.90 -55.20
CA GLY A 59 -20.49 -14.97 -56.13
C GLY A 59 -19.77 -16.31 -56.10
N MET A 60 -20.07 -17.16 -57.08
CA MET A 60 -19.65 -18.54 -57.29
C MET A 60 -18.14 -18.74 -57.62
N PRO A 61 -17.64 -20.01 -57.57
CA PRO A 61 -16.23 -20.40 -57.65
C PRO A 61 -15.78 -20.83 -59.08
N LEU A 62 -14.47 -20.94 -59.32
CA LEU A 62 -13.91 -21.63 -60.50
C LEU A 62 -12.45 -22.09 -60.22
N ALA A 63 -12.23 -23.41 -60.06
CA ALA A 63 -11.57 -24.36 -60.98
C ALA A 63 -10.03 -24.21 -61.08
N SER A 64 -9.26 -25.23 -60.67
CA SER A 64 -8.81 -26.41 -61.45
C SER A 64 -7.53 -26.15 -62.25
N GLY A 65 -6.52 -27.02 -62.09
CA GLY A 65 -5.31 -26.99 -62.90
C GLY A 65 -4.27 -28.02 -62.45
N VAL A 66 -4.40 -29.24 -62.96
CA VAL A 66 -3.51 -30.39 -62.77
C VAL A 66 -2.47 -30.46 -63.91
N SER A 67 -1.37 -31.18 -63.67
CA SER A 67 -0.53 -31.92 -64.63
C SER A 67 0.54 -31.19 -65.48
N GLY A 68 1.66 -31.90 -65.69
CA GLY A 68 2.48 -31.76 -66.91
C GLY A 68 3.97 -32.07 -66.74
N GLY A 69 4.35 -33.33 -66.56
CA GLY A 69 5.74 -33.78 -66.74
C GLY A 69 6.07 -34.02 -68.21
N PHE A 70 7.35 -33.84 -68.60
CA PHE A 70 7.87 -34.31 -69.88
C PHE A 70 9.29 -34.85 -69.70
N SER A 71 9.39 -36.17 -69.81
CA SER A 71 10.58 -36.98 -70.06
C SER A 71 10.71 -37.20 -71.58
N SER A 72 11.91 -37.22 -72.11
CA SER A 72 12.17 -37.62 -73.50
C SER A 72 13.33 -38.60 -73.54
N SER A 73 12.98 -39.84 -73.90
CA SER A 73 13.85 -40.96 -74.23
C SER A 73 14.09 -40.97 -75.74
N VAL A 74 15.31 -41.29 -76.16
CA VAL A 74 15.59 -41.78 -77.52
C VAL A 74 16.53 -42.98 -77.38
N GLN A 75 16.00 -44.15 -77.75
CA GLN A 75 16.74 -45.34 -78.15
C GLN A 75 17.01 -45.25 -79.65
N VAL A 76 18.23 -45.57 -80.10
CA VAL A 76 18.47 -46.13 -81.44
C VAL A 76 19.53 -47.23 -81.33
N SER A 77 19.16 -48.38 -81.89
CA SER A 77 19.89 -49.62 -81.99
C SER A 77 20.67 -49.70 -83.31
N GLY A 78 21.83 -50.35 -83.28
CA GLY A 78 22.27 -51.25 -84.36
C GLY A 78 22.99 -50.68 -85.58
N ASN A 79 24.16 -51.27 -85.81
CA ASN A 79 24.83 -51.54 -87.10
C ASN A 79 25.87 -50.53 -87.63
N SER A 80 27.12 -50.97 -87.45
CA SER A 80 28.34 -50.62 -88.15
C SER A 80 28.20 -50.74 -89.67
N ALA A 81 28.35 -49.61 -90.39
CA ALA A 81 28.99 -49.47 -91.71
C ALA A 81 28.58 -48.14 -92.37
N ASP A 82 29.24 -47.03 -92.02
CA ASP A 82 29.64 -45.98 -92.99
C ASP A 82 30.38 -44.84 -92.27
N ILE A 83 31.71 -44.98 -92.17
CA ILE A 83 32.61 -44.00 -91.57
C ILE A 83 33.20 -43.19 -92.74
N MET A 84 32.54 -42.11 -93.16
CA MET A 84 33.17 -40.94 -93.84
C MET A 84 32.22 -39.77 -94.19
N GLY A 85 30.90 -39.87 -93.99
CA GLY A 85 29.94 -38.79 -94.28
C GLY A 85 29.52 -37.89 -93.10
N ASN A 86 29.85 -38.28 -91.86
CA ASN A 86 29.24 -37.71 -90.65
C ASN A 86 30.00 -36.52 -90.03
N GLU A 87 31.30 -36.36 -90.31
CA GLU A 87 32.12 -35.28 -89.73
C GLU A 87 31.76 -33.90 -90.32
N LYS A 88 31.43 -33.84 -91.62
CA LYS A 88 31.04 -32.58 -92.26
C LYS A 88 29.67 -32.07 -91.77
N PHE A 89 28.72 -32.97 -91.54
CA PHE A 89 27.41 -32.63 -90.99
C PHE A 89 27.50 -32.27 -89.50
N ALA A 90 28.36 -32.96 -88.74
CA ALA A 90 28.67 -32.59 -87.36
C ALA A 90 29.34 -31.21 -87.25
N LEU A 91 30.31 -30.90 -88.12
CA LEU A 91 30.95 -29.58 -88.18
C LEU A 91 29.98 -28.47 -88.61
N GLN A 92 29.07 -28.76 -89.54
CA GLN A 92 28.05 -27.81 -89.97
C GLN A 92 27.04 -27.52 -88.85
N ASN A 93 26.57 -28.55 -88.14
CA ASN A 93 25.70 -28.37 -86.96
C ASN A 93 26.40 -27.59 -85.83
N LEU A 94 27.70 -27.81 -85.64
CA LEU A 94 28.49 -27.09 -84.64
C LEU A 94 28.69 -25.61 -85.05
N ASN A 95 28.92 -25.34 -86.33
CA ASN A 95 28.96 -23.98 -86.88
C ASN A 95 27.60 -23.28 -86.81
N ASP A 96 26.49 -23.96 -87.10
CA ASP A 96 25.15 -23.39 -86.97
C ASP A 96 24.81 -23.09 -85.50
N ARG A 97 25.26 -23.95 -84.57
CA ARG A 97 25.14 -23.71 -83.13
C ARG A 97 26.01 -22.55 -82.66
N LEU A 98 27.21 -22.40 -83.23
CA LEU A 98 28.11 -21.27 -82.95
C LEU A 98 27.57 -19.97 -83.54
N ALA A 99 26.96 -20.00 -84.73
CA ALA A 99 26.29 -18.85 -85.32
C ALA A 99 25.09 -18.41 -84.46
N ASN A 100 24.25 -19.34 -84.02
CA ASN A 100 23.17 -19.05 -83.08
C ASN A 100 23.70 -18.54 -81.73
N TYR A 101 24.81 -19.08 -81.23
CA TYR A 101 25.44 -18.57 -80.01
C TYR A 101 25.97 -17.14 -80.19
N LEU A 102 26.65 -16.83 -81.30
CA LEU A 102 27.10 -15.48 -81.60
C LEU A 102 25.94 -14.50 -81.78
N GLU A 103 24.84 -14.93 -82.41
CA GLU A 103 23.64 -14.11 -82.56
C GLU A 103 22.96 -13.85 -81.22
N THR A 104 22.85 -14.87 -80.34
CA THR A 104 22.32 -14.69 -78.99
C THR A 104 23.20 -13.80 -78.11
N VAL A 105 24.53 -13.94 -78.18
CA VAL A 105 25.47 -13.06 -77.47
C VAL A 105 25.32 -11.62 -77.96
N ARG A 106 25.24 -11.39 -79.28
CA ARG A 106 25.03 -10.05 -79.83
C ARG A 106 23.69 -9.44 -79.39
N ASN A 107 22.62 -10.23 -79.33
CA ASN A 107 21.33 -9.77 -78.83
C ASN A 107 21.37 -9.43 -77.32
N LEU A 108 22.09 -10.23 -76.52
CA LEU A 108 22.28 -9.97 -75.10
C LEU A 108 23.15 -8.73 -74.84
N GLU A 109 24.21 -8.52 -75.62
CA GLU A 109 25.04 -7.31 -75.56
C GLU A 109 24.22 -6.06 -75.90
N GLN A 110 23.36 -6.12 -76.92
CA GLN A 110 22.46 -5.02 -77.24
C GLN A 110 21.41 -4.77 -76.15
N ALA A 111 20.88 -5.83 -75.53
CA ALA A 111 19.95 -5.71 -74.43
C ALA A 111 20.61 -5.11 -73.18
N ASN A 112 21.83 -5.56 -72.83
CA ASN A 112 22.62 -5.00 -71.74
C ASN A 112 22.95 -3.53 -71.97
N ASN A 113 23.41 -3.15 -73.16
CA ASN A 113 23.66 -1.75 -73.49
C ASN A 113 22.39 -0.87 -73.33
N LYS A 114 21.22 -1.38 -73.73
CA LYS A 114 19.95 -0.67 -73.52
C LYS A 114 19.57 -0.56 -72.05
N LEU A 115 19.83 -1.59 -71.23
CA LEU A 115 19.56 -1.56 -69.80
C LEU A 115 20.51 -0.60 -69.07
N GLU A 116 21.79 -0.58 -69.43
CA GLU A 116 22.77 0.35 -68.87
C GLU A 116 22.41 1.81 -69.16
N LEU A 117 21.96 2.11 -70.38
CA LEU A 117 21.46 3.45 -70.73
C LEU A 117 20.25 3.84 -69.89
N LYS A 118 19.28 2.92 -69.70
CA LYS A 118 18.11 3.17 -68.85
C LYS A 118 18.47 3.37 -67.38
N ILE A 119 19.46 2.63 -66.86
CA ILE A 119 19.95 2.79 -65.48
C ILE A 119 20.63 4.15 -65.32
N LYS A 120 21.47 4.56 -66.27
CA LYS A 120 22.12 5.88 -66.27
C LYS A 120 21.09 7.00 -66.33
N GLU A 121 20.10 6.89 -67.22
CA GLU A 121 19.01 7.87 -67.33
C GLU A 121 18.14 7.91 -66.05
N ALA A 122 17.90 6.78 -65.41
CA ALA A 122 17.16 6.72 -64.14
C ALA A 122 17.95 7.34 -62.98
N LEU A 123 19.27 7.14 -62.92
CA LEU A 123 20.15 7.75 -61.93
C LEU A 123 20.30 9.25 -62.15
N GLU A 124 20.35 9.71 -63.39
CA GLU A 124 20.45 11.14 -63.72
C GLU A 124 19.12 11.87 -63.47
N LYS A 125 17.98 11.22 -63.72
CA LYS A 125 16.65 11.74 -63.35
C LYS A 125 16.40 11.67 -61.85
N SER A 126 16.95 10.67 -61.18
CA SER A 126 16.91 10.54 -59.73
C SER A 126 18.06 11.35 -59.13
N GLY A 127 17.98 12.68 -59.25
CA GLY A 127 18.90 13.61 -58.57
C GLY A 127 18.93 13.37 -57.05
N PRO A 128 19.95 13.90 -56.33
CA PRO A 128 20.04 13.74 -54.89
C PRO A 128 18.77 14.30 -54.23
N ASP A 129 18.11 13.49 -53.39
CA ASP A 129 16.90 13.88 -52.65
C ASP A 129 17.26 14.94 -51.59
N PHE A 130 17.47 16.18 -52.04
CA PHE A 130 17.64 17.35 -51.19
C PHE A 130 16.26 17.81 -50.75
N ARG A 131 15.68 17.09 -49.77
CA ARG A 131 14.56 17.61 -49.00
C ARG A 131 15.12 18.57 -47.94
N ASP A 132 14.88 19.86 -48.12
CA ASP A 132 15.33 20.88 -47.17
C ASP A 132 14.54 20.81 -45.85
N TYR A 133 15.06 20.07 -44.86
CA TYR A 133 14.47 19.94 -43.53
C TYR A 133 14.76 21.14 -42.59
N SER A 134 15.50 22.14 -43.06
CA SER A 134 15.93 23.30 -42.26
C SER A 134 14.78 24.03 -41.54
N LYS A 135 13.59 24.11 -42.16
CA LYS A 135 12.40 24.74 -41.55
C LYS A 135 11.88 24.00 -40.32
N TYR A 136 12.01 22.66 -40.29
CA TYR A 136 11.58 21.85 -39.15
C TYR A 136 12.59 21.89 -38.01
N GLN A 137 13.86 22.16 -38.31
CA GLN A 137 14.92 22.23 -37.29
C GLN A 137 14.65 23.32 -36.25
N ALA A 138 14.23 24.52 -36.68
CA ALA A 138 13.90 25.61 -35.76
C ALA A 138 12.71 25.27 -34.84
N ILE A 139 11.69 24.59 -35.39
CA ILE A 139 10.51 24.14 -34.61
C ILE A 139 10.92 23.04 -33.60
N LEU A 140 11.77 22.10 -34.04
CA LEU A 140 12.28 21.02 -33.21
C LEU A 140 13.11 21.56 -32.04
N ASP A 141 13.94 22.57 -32.29
CA ASP A 141 14.77 23.21 -31.26
C ASP A 141 13.94 24.04 -30.28
N ASP A 142 12.88 24.73 -30.74
CA ASP A 142 11.90 25.38 -29.85
C ASP A 142 11.14 24.37 -28.98
N LEU A 143 10.70 23.24 -29.56
CA LEU A 143 10.06 22.15 -28.81
C LEU A 143 11.00 21.54 -27.78
N ARG A 144 12.26 21.29 -28.13
CA ARG A 144 13.28 20.79 -27.20
C ARG A 144 13.51 21.76 -26.05
N ARG A 145 13.56 23.07 -26.33
CA ARG A 145 13.68 24.09 -25.30
C ARG A 145 12.48 24.10 -24.36
N LYS A 146 11.26 24.05 -24.87
CA LYS A 146 10.04 23.96 -24.05
C LYS A 146 10.03 22.71 -23.16
N VAL A 147 10.46 21.56 -23.70
CA VAL A 147 10.58 20.33 -22.91
C VAL A 147 11.62 20.48 -21.80
N PHE A 148 12.77 21.10 -22.10
CA PHE A 148 13.82 21.35 -21.12
C PHE A 148 13.37 22.31 -20.01
N ASP A 149 12.71 23.42 -20.38
CA ASP A 149 12.18 24.40 -19.43
C ASP A 149 11.12 23.74 -18.53
N ALA A 150 10.19 22.98 -19.11
CA ALA A 150 9.18 22.24 -18.35
C ALA A 150 9.79 21.17 -17.42
N THR A 151 10.87 20.49 -17.85
CA THR A 151 11.58 19.51 -17.02
C THR A 151 12.27 20.18 -15.83
N THR A 152 12.88 21.35 -16.07
CA THR A 152 13.55 22.15 -15.03
C THR A 152 12.54 22.68 -14.02
N ASP A 153 11.40 23.20 -14.49
CA ASP A 153 10.33 23.69 -13.62
C ASP A 153 9.66 22.56 -12.84
N ASN A 154 9.49 21.38 -13.44
CA ASN A 154 9.01 20.20 -12.72
C ASN A 154 9.99 19.80 -11.59
N ALA A 155 11.29 19.77 -11.86
CA ALA A 155 12.30 19.51 -10.83
C ALA A 155 12.25 20.54 -9.69
N ARG A 156 12.06 21.84 -10.01
CA ARG A 156 11.87 22.89 -8.99
C ARG A 156 10.60 22.68 -8.16
N LEU A 157 9.49 22.31 -8.79
CA LEU A 157 8.23 22.04 -8.09
C LEU A 157 8.37 20.84 -7.15
N VAL A 158 9.02 19.76 -7.58
CA VAL A 158 9.29 18.59 -6.73
C VAL A 158 10.09 18.99 -5.48
N LEU A 159 11.15 19.78 -5.64
CA LEU A 159 11.93 20.28 -4.50
C LEU A 159 11.11 21.15 -3.55
N ASN A 160 10.24 22.02 -4.08
CA ASN A 160 9.35 22.84 -3.25
C ASN A 160 8.31 21.99 -2.51
N ILE A 161 7.79 20.93 -3.14
CA ILE A 161 6.88 19.98 -2.50
C ILE A 161 7.58 19.26 -1.36
N ASP A 162 8.80 18.78 -1.58
CA ASP A 162 9.57 18.08 -0.55
C ASP A 162 9.94 19.01 0.61
N ASN A 163 10.31 20.26 0.32
CA ASN A 163 10.55 21.27 1.34
C ASN A 163 9.29 21.57 2.17
N ALA A 164 8.14 21.78 1.50
CA ALA A 164 6.87 22.01 2.18
C ALA A 164 6.43 20.82 3.04
N ARG A 165 6.68 19.58 2.59
CA ARG A 165 6.43 18.35 3.36
C ARG A 165 7.32 18.29 4.60
N LEU A 166 8.62 18.52 4.45
CA LEU A 166 9.55 18.54 5.59
C LEU A 166 9.18 19.62 6.61
N ALA A 167 8.77 20.81 6.16
CA ALA A 167 8.30 21.87 7.04
C ALA A 167 7.00 21.48 7.78
N ALA A 168 6.06 20.84 7.07
CA ALA A 168 4.82 20.34 7.68
C ALA A 168 5.10 19.27 8.74
N ASP A 169 6.03 18.35 8.47
CA ASP A 169 6.43 17.31 9.42
C ASP A 169 7.14 17.90 10.65
N ASP A 170 8.01 18.90 10.47
CA ASP A 170 8.66 19.62 11.59
C ASP A 170 7.62 20.33 12.46
N PHE A 171 6.63 21.01 11.86
CA PHE A 171 5.52 21.61 12.61
C PHE A 171 4.64 20.58 13.30
N ARG A 172 4.40 19.42 12.68
CA ARG A 172 3.63 18.33 13.28
C ARG A 172 4.31 17.81 14.53
N VAL A 173 5.61 17.51 14.47
CA VAL A 173 6.39 17.04 15.63
C VAL A 173 6.42 18.09 16.74
N LYS A 174 6.63 19.37 16.39
CA LYS A 174 6.57 20.47 17.36
C LYS A 174 5.21 20.56 18.04
N TYR A 175 4.12 20.50 17.27
CA TYR A 175 2.77 20.52 17.80
C TYR A 175 2.50 19.33 18.73
N GLU A 176 2.90 18.12 18.35
CA GLU A 176 2.75 16.93 19.20
C GLU A 176 3.52 17.06 20.52
N SER A 177 4.75 17.59 20.46
CA SER A 177 5.56 17.85 21.67
C SER A 177 4.93 18.90 22.60
N GLU A 178 4.44 20.00 22.03
CA GLU A 178 3.79 21.07 22.79
C GLU A 178 2.47 20.61 23.39
N LEU A 179 1.69 19.81 22.64
CA LEU A 179 0.46 19.21 23.12
C LEU A 179 0.72 18.29 24.31
N ALA A 180 1.76 17.46 24.25
CA ALA A 180 2.14 16.59 25.35
C ALA A 180 2.54 17.37 26.61
N ILE A 181 3.33 18.44 26.45
CA ILE A 181 3.70 19.33 27.55
C ILE A 181 2.44 20.00 28.13
N ARG A 182 1.55 20.52 27.28
CA ARG A 182 0.30 21.15 27.70
C ARG A 182 -0.58 20.20 28.50
N GLN A 183 -0.74 18.95 28.05
CA GLN A 183 -1.50 17.93 28.76
C GLN A 183 -0.89 17.59 30.12
N SER A 184 0.44 17.50 30.21
CA SER A 184 1.13 17.30 31.50
C SER A 184 0.86 18.47 32.46
N VAL A 185 0.99 19.71 31.98
CA VAL A 185 0.73 20.90 32.80
C VAL A 185 -0.74 21.00 33.21
N GLU A 186 -1.68 20.63 32.35
CA GLU A 186 -3.10 20.57 32.71
C GLU A 186 -3.37 19.51 33.78
N ALA A 187 -2.75 18.34 33.70
CA ALA A 187 -2.84 17.32 34.74
C ALA A 187 -2.27 17.83 36.08
N ASP A 188 -1.14 18.54 36.05
CA ASP A 188 -0.53 19.16 37.24
C ASP A 188 -1.46 20.24 37.84
N ILE A 189 -2.09 21.08 37.02
CA ILE A 189 -3.06 22.09 37.48
C ILE A 189 -4.26 21.43 38.16
N VAL A 190 -4.80 20.36 37.58
CA VAL A 190 -5.90 19.60 38.19
C VAL A 190 -5.46 18.97 39.50
N GLY A 191 -4.26 18.41 39.56
CA GLY A 191 -3.66 17.87 40.79
C GLY A 191 -3.50 18.94 41.88
N LEU A 192 -2.97 20.12 41.52
CA LEU A 192 -2.82 21.24 42.45
C LEU A 192 -4.17 21.76 42.97
N ARG A 193 -5.20 21.82 42.12
CA ARG A 193 -6.56 22.17 42.55
C ARG A 193 -7.08 21.17 43.58
N LYS A 194 -6.88 19.86 43.35
CA LYS A 194 -7.25 18.83 44.33
C LYS A 194 -6.49 19.01 45.66
N VAL A 195 -5.19 19.28 45.62
CA VAL A 195 -4.41 19.53 46.85
C VAL A 195 -4.93 20.77 47.59
N ILE A 196 -5.32 21.82 46.87
CA ILE A 196 -5.96 23.00 47.49
C ILE A 196 -7.29 22.61 48.16
N ASP A 197 -8.12 21.81 47.51
CA ASP A 197 -9.39 21.35 48.07
C ASP A 197 -9.17 20.45 49.30
N ASP A 198 -8.24 19.49 49.23
CA ASP A 198 -7.88 18.60 50.33
C ASP A 198 -7.32 19.38 51.54
N THR A 199 -6.47 20.38 51.30
CA THR A 199 -5.93 21.26 52.35
C THR A 199 -7.00 22.17 52.95
N ASN A 200 -7.93 22.70 52.15
CA ASN A 200 -9.07 23.46 52.65
C ASN A 200 -9.99 22.59 53.50
N MET A 201 -10.28 21.36 53.09
CA MET A 201 -11.06 20.41 53.89
C MET A 201 -10.38 20.09 55.22
N SER A 202 -9.06 19.85 55.20
CA SER A 202 -8.28 19.67 56.44
C SER A 202 -8.34 20.92 57.34
N ARG A 203 -8.23 22.12 56.76
CA ARG A 203 -8.37 23.38 57.49
C ARG A 203 -9.74 23.51 58.14
N MET A 204 -10.83 23.23 57.41
CA MET A 204 -12.19 23.27 57.94
C MET A 204 -12.39 22.26 59.07
N ASN A 205 -11.84 21.05 58.95
CA ASN A 205 -11.91 20.04 60.01
C ASN A 205 -11.19 20.51 61.28
N LEU A 206 -9.99 21.08 61.16
CA LEU A 206 -9.24 21.65 62.28
C LEU A 206 -9.95 22.88 62.87
N GLU A 207 -10.54 23.74 62.05
CA GLU A 207 -11.36 24.88 62.51
C GLU A 207 -12.57 24.39 63.32
N SER A 208 -13.23 23.31 62.89
CA SER A 208 -14.33 22.68 63.62
C SER A 208 -13.88 22.05 64.95
N GLU A 209 -12.72 21.38 64.98
CA GLU A 209 -12.16 20.79 66.20
C GLU A 209 -11.78 21.88 67.22
N ILE A 210 -11.19 22.98 66.75
CA ILE A 210 -10.89 24.15 67.58
C ILE A 210 -12.17 24.73 68.19
N GLU A 211 -13.24 24.84 67.41
CA GLU A 211 -14.51 25.38 67.90
C GLU A 211 -15.17 24.44 68.91
N ALA A 212 -15.16 23.12 68.66
CA ALA A 212 -15.64 22.12 69.60
C ALA A 212 -14.87 22.18 70.94
N LEU A 213 -13.53 22.26 70.90
CA LEU A 213 -12.69 22.37 72.10
C LEU A 213 -12.95 23.69 72.87
N LYS A 214 -13.23 24.79 72.17
CA LYS A 214 -13.62 26.06 72.82
C LYS A 214 -14.98 25.93 73.50
N GLU A 215 -15.96 25.29 72.86
CA GLU A 215 -17.26 25.01 73.45
C GLU A 215 -17.13 24.13 74.70
N GLU A 216 -16.32 23.08 74.64
CA GLU A 216 -16.01 22.23 75.80
C GLU A 216 -15.38 23.04 76.94
N LEU A 217 -14.41 23.92 76.64
CA LEU A 217 -13.78 24.77 77.64
C LEU A 217 -14.80 25.71 78.31
N ILE A 218 -15.69 26.33 77.52
CA ILE A 218 -16.77 27.17 78.04
C ILE A 218 -17.71 26.36 78.93
N HIS A 219 -18.09 25.15 78.50
CA HIS A 219 -18.91 24.23 79.27
C HIS A 219 -18.25 23.86 80.60
N LEU A 220 -16.97 23.50 80.59
CA LEU A 220 -16.23 23.11 81.79
C LEU A 220 -16.10 24.29 82.77
N LYS A 221 -15.86 25.50 82.26
CA LYS A 221 -15.81 26.73 83.07
C LYS A 221 -17.16 27.07 83.68
N LYS A 222 -18.26 26.89 82.93
CA LYS A 222 -19.62 27.08 83.43
C LYS A 222 -19.97 26.06 84.50
N ASN A 223 -19.65 24.79 84.29
CA ASN A 223 -19.86 23.73 85.27
C ASN A 223 -19.09 24.02 86.56
N HIS A 224 -17.79 24.33 86.46
CA HIS A 224 -17.00 24.71 87.63
C HIS A 224 -17.58 25.93 88.36
N GLY A 225 -18.05 26.94 87.64
CA GLY A 225 -18.73 28.09 88.24
C GLY A 225 -20.00 27.71 88.98
N ASN A 226 -20.81 26.81 88.42
CA ASN A 226 -22.00 26.28 89.07
C ASN A 226 -21.64 25.45 90.32
N ASP A 227 -20.66 24.55 90.24
CA ASP A 227 -20.21 23.72 91.36
C ASP A 227 -19.68 24.58 92.51
N VAL A 228 -18.88 25.61 92.22
CA VAL A 228 -18.40 26.56 93.22
C VAL A 228 -19.55 27.34 93.84
N MET A 229 -20.54 27.75 93.05
CA MET A 229 -21.74 28.42 93.55
C MET A 229 -22.57 27.48 94.43
N GLU A 230 -22.73 26.22 94.03
CA GLU A 230 -23.43 25.19 94.81
C GLU A 230 -22.71 24.92 96.12
N LEU A 231 -21.39 24.73 96.12
CA LEU A 231 -20.59 24.57 97.33
C LEU A 231 -20.67 25.81 98.23
N ARG A 232 -20.66 27.02 97.66
CA ARG A 232 -20.88 28.26 98.43
C ARG A 232 -22.28 28.33 99.02
N ASN A 233 -23.30 27.90 98.28
CA ASN A 233 -24.67 27.79 98.78
C ASN A 233 -24.78 26.74 99.88
N GLN A 234 -24.13 25.58 99.73
CA GLN A 234 -24.04 24.55 100.77
C GLN A 234 -23.31 25.06 102.00
N ILE A 235 -22.25 25.85 101.86
CA ILE A 235 -21.55 26.48 102.99
C ILE A 235 -22.41 27.57 103.64
N ALA A 236 -23.16 28.35 102.85
CA ALA A 236 -24.10 29.35 103.35
C ALA A 236 -25.31 28.71 104.06
N GLN A 237 -25.81 27.58 103.55
CA GLN A 237 -26.85 26.76 104.16
C GLN A 237 -26.32 25.92 105.34
N SER A 238 -25.02 25.62 105.37
CA SER A 238 -24.34 25.03 106.53
C SER A 238 -23.94 26.09 107.56
N GLY A 239 -24.36 27.34 107.39
CA GLY A 239 -24.56 28.25 108.50
C GLY A 239 -25.50 27.57 109.48
N VAL A 240 -24.93 27.01 110.54
CA VAL A 240 -25.63 26.28 111.60
C VAL A 240 -26.71 27.18 112.17
N HIS A 241 -27.92 27.03 111.66
CA HIS A 241 -29.15 27.49 112.26
C HIS A 241 -30.03 26.26 112.44
N VAL A 242 -29.83 25.62 113.59
CA VAL A 242 -30.72 24.59 114.12
C VAL A 242 -31.90 25.32 114.74
N ASP A 243 -32.86 25.70 113.91
CA ASP A 243 -34.21 26.01 114.38
C ASP A 243 -35.07 24.77 114.19
N VAL A 244 -35.44 24.22 115.33
CA VAL A 244 -36.30 23.06 115.50
C VAL A 244 -37.73 23.53 115.19
N ASP A 245 -38.08 23.62 113.91
CA ASP A 245 -39.48 23.78 113.53
C ASP A 245 -40.14 22.41 113.53
N ALA A 246 -40.80 22.10 114.65
CA ALA A 246 -41.65 20.94 114.82
C ALA A 246 -43.02 21.23 114.17
N PRO A 247 -43.35 20.63 113.01
CA PRO A 247 -44.68 20.80 112.45
C PRO A 247 -45.66 20.05 113.34
N LYS A 248 -46.66 20.78 113.81
CA LYS A 248 -47.80 20.27 114.58
C LYS A 248 -48.41 19.07 113.87
N GLY A 249 -48.65 18.01 114.64
CA GLY A 249 -49.46 16.81 114.33
C GLY A 249 -49.90 16.70 112.88
N GLN A 250 -48.99 16.22 112.04
CA GLN A 250 -49.24 16.02 110.64
C GLN A 250 -50.27 14.89 110.52
N ASP A 251 -51.42 15.20 109.91
CA ASP A 251 -52.49 14.23 109.70
C ASP A 251 -51.92 13.06 108.90
N LEU A 252 -51.78 11.91 109.57
CA LEU A 252 -51.16 10.72 109.00
C LEU A 252 -51.93 10.29 107.73
N ALA A 253 -53.23 10.61 107.65
CA ALA A 253 -54.04 10.38 106.45
C ALA A 253 -53.60 11.27 105.28
N GLN A 254 -53.29 12.54 105.53
CA GLN A 254 -52.81 13.49 104.51
C GLN A 254 -51.39 13.14 104.03
N ILE A 255 -50.48 12.73 104.93
CA ILE A 255 -49.12 12.27 104.53
C ILE A 255 -49.20 10.97 103.74
N MET A 256 -50.01 10.00 104.17
CA MET A 256 -50.20 8.75 103.43
C MET A 256 -50.84 8.99 102.06
N ALA A 257 -51.72 9.99 101.94
CA ALA A 257 -52.26 10.44 100.66
C ALA A 257 -51.20 11.14 99.79
N GLU A 258 -50.36 12.01 100.35
CA GLU A 258 -49.24 12.64 99.63
C GLU A 258 -48.18 11.63 99.18
N ILE A 259 -47.83 10.65 100.01
CA ILE A 259 -46.89 9.58 99.66
C ILE A 259 -47.49 8.75 98.51
N ARG A 260 -48.76 8.39 98.58
CA ARG A 260 -49.45 7.72 97.45
C ARG A 260 -49.43 8.58 96.19
N ALA A 261 -49.77 9.87 96.28
CA ALA A 261 -49.76 10.79 95.15
C ALA A 261 -48.34 10.96 94.55
N LYS A 262 -47.29 10.96 95.37
CA LYS A 262 -45.89 10.99 94.93
C LYS A 262 -45.48 9.70 94.22
N TYR A 263 -45.87 8.53 94.75
CA TYR A 263 -45.62 7.25 94.09
C TYR A 263 -46.39 7.10 92.79
N GLU A 264 -47.66 7.54 92.75
CA GLU A 264 -48.47 7.54 91.54
C GLU A 264 -47.87 8.47 90.47
N LYS A 265 -47.45 9.68 90.86
CA LYS A 265 -46.73 10.60 89.98
C LYS A 265 -45.41 10.02 89.48
N MET A 266 -44.62 9.39 90.34
CA MET A 266 -43.34 8.78 89.97
C MET A 266 -43.53 7.58 89.03
N ALA A 267 -44.57 6.76 89.27
CA ALA A 267 -44.92 5.64 88.39
C ALA A 267 -45.38 6.13 87.01
N LEU A 268 -46.18 7.21 86.95
CA LEU A 268 -46.58 7.85 85.70
C LEU A 268 -45.39 8.46 84.96
N GLN A 269 -44.50 9.17 85.67
CA GLN A 269 -43.28 9.74 85.08
C GLN A 269 -42.36 8.65 84.53
N ASN A 270 -42.13 7.57 85.29
CA ASN A 270 -41.31 6.45 84.84
C ASN A 270 -41.94 5.74 83.61
N GLN A 271 -43.28 5.63 83.56
CA GLN A 271 -43.97 5.08 82.39
C GLN A 271 -43.80 5.99 81.15
N GLU A 272 -43.87 7.30 81.33
CA GLU A 272 -43.69 8.27 80.24
C GLU A 272 -42.23 8.35 79.77
N GLU A 273 -41.28 8.33 80.70
CA GLU A 273 -39.83 8.22 80.42
C GLU A 273 -39.50 6.91 79.68
N LEU A 274 -40.08 5.78 80.10
CA LEU A 274 -39.88 4.51 79.42
C LEU A 274 -40.46 4.52 78.00
N LYS A 275 -41.64 5.12 77.80
CA LYS A 275 -42.25 5.28 76.48
C LYS A 275 -41.40 6.17 75.57
N THR A 276 -41.01 7.35 76.05
CA THR A 276 -40.17 8.28 75.28
C THR A 276 -38.81 7.69 74.97
N TRP A 277 -38.21 6.93 75.88
CA TRP A 277 -36.97 6.19 75.64
C TRP A 277 -37.15 5.09 74.58
N HIS A 278 -38.22 4.29 74.67
CA HIS A 278 -38.53 3.28 73.66
C HIS A 278 -38.81 3.90 72.28
N GLU A 279 -39.58 5.00 72.23
CA GLU A 279 -39.83 5.74 71.00
C GLU A 279 -38.54 6.29 70.40
N ALA A 280 -37.67 6.90 71.22
CA ALA A 280 -36.36 7.37 70.78
C ALA A 280 -35.52 6.22 70.20
N GLN A 281 -35.42 5.08 70.90
CA GLN A 281 -34.67 3.92 70.43
C GLN A 281 -35.23 3.35 69.12
N MET A 282 -36.57 3.30 68.99
CA MET A 282 -37.22 2.84 67.76
C MET A 282 -36.97 3.81 66.60
N THR A 283 -36.99 5.12 66.84
CA THR A 283 -36.66 6.12 65.82
C THR A 283 -35.20 6.03 65.39
N GLU A 284 -34.27 5.85 66.33
CA GLU A 284 -32.84 5.67 66.02
C GLU A 284 -32.61 4.42 65.16
N VAL A 285 -33.16 3.27 65.57
CA VAL A 285 -33.06 2.03 64.79
C VAL A 285 -33.69 2.21 63.41
N GLN A 286 -34.86 2.86 63.33
CA GLN A 286 -35.51 3.13 62.04
C GLN A 286 -34.64 4.01 61.14
N THR A 287 -34.01 5.06 61.67
CA THR A 287 -33.10 5.92 60.90
C THR A 287 -31.89 5.13 60.41
N GLN A 288 -31.27 4.30 61.26
CA GLN A 288 -30.14 3.48 60.88
C GLN A 288 -30.51 2.46 59.80
N VAL A 289 -31.69 1.84 59.89
CA VAL A 289 -32.20 0.93 58.86
C VAL A 289 -32.42 1.67 57.54
N THR A 290 -33.00 2.87 57.57
CA THR A 290 -33.17 3.67 56.34
C THR A 290 -31.84 4.05 55.72
N MET A 291 -30.86 4.53 56.50
CA MET A 291 -29.53 4.86 56.00
C MET A 291 -28.81 3.64 55.43
N ASN A 292 -28.84 2.50 56.13
CA ASN A 292 -28.22 1.26 55.66
C ASN A 292 -28.88 0.73 54.38
N THR A 293 -30.22 0.84 54.26
CA THR A 293 -30.93 0.41 53.05
C THR A 293 -30.67 1.33 51.86
N GLU A 294 -30.51 2.63 52.08
CA GLU A 294 -30.09 3.58 51.05
C GLU A 294 -28.65 3.33 50.60
N ALA A 295 -27.71 3.14 51.53
CA ALA A 295 -26.33 2.78 51.23
C ALA A 295 -26.25 1.46 50.45
N LEU A 296 -27.03 0.45 50.84
CA LEU A 296 -27.11 -0.83 50.14
C LEU A 296 -27.64 -0.67 48.70
N LYS A 297 -28.69 0.15 48.51
CA LYS A 297 -29.21 0.47 47.17
C LYS A 297 -28.17 1.20 46.33
N GLY A 298 -27.45 2.15 46.90
CA GLY A 298 -26.36 2.87 46.24
C GLY A 298 -25.28 1.91 45.75
N ALA A 299 -24.76 1.06 46.64
CA ALA A 299 -23.78 0.03 46.29
C ALA A 299 -24.30 -0.93 45.21
N GLN A 300 -25.58 -1.33 45.27
CA GLN A 300 -26.20 -2.18 44.25
C GLN A 300 -26.27 -1.48 42.88
N THR A 301 -26.58 -0.18 42.83
CA THR A 301 -26.56 0.58 41.58
C THR A 301 -25.15 0.72 41.00
N GLU A 302 -24.15 0.96 41.85
CA GLU A 302 -22.74 1.03 41.43
C GLU A 302 -22.25 -0.30 40.86
N VAL A 303 -22.56 -1.42 41.53
CA VAL A 303 -22.24 -2.77 41.02
C VAL A 303 -22.90 -3.04 39.67
N ASN A 304 -24.15 -2.61 39.48
CA ASN A 304 -24.85 -2.79 38.20
C ASN A 304 -24.24 -1.92 37.09
N GLU A 305 -23.85 -0.69 37.40
CA GLU A 305 -23.19 0.20 36.45
C GLU A 305 -21.81 -0.32 36.05
N LEU A 306 -21.01 -0.79 37.01
CA LEU A 306 -19.72 -1.43 36.74
C LEU A 306 -19.89 -2.69 35.89
N ARG A 307 -20.91 -3.53 36.15
CA ARG A 307 -21.22 -4.69 35.30
C ARG A 307 -21.56 -4.28 33.87
N ARG A 308 -22.33 -3.20 33.68
CA ARG A 308 -22.66 -2.68 32.36
C ARG A 308 -21.43 -2.12 31.63
N GLN A 309 -20.54 -1.44 32.36
CA GLN A 309 -19.27 -0.96 31.81
C GLN A 309 -18.38 -2.12 31.37
N ILE A 310 -18.24 -3.17 32.19
CA ILE A 310 -17.50 -4.38 31.83
C ILE A 310 -18.05 -5.00 30.55
N GLN A 311 -19.37 -5.19 30.44
CA GLN A 311 -19.99 -5.74 29.24
C GLN A 311 -19.75 -4.86 28.00
N THR A 312 -19.80 -3.54 28.16
CA THR A 312 -19.53 -2.59 27.06
C THR A 312 -18.08 -2.71 26.58
N LEU A 313 -17.13 -2.77 27.52
CA LEU A 313 -15.71 -2.94 27.22
C LEU A 313 -15.41 -4.32 26.60
N GLU A 314 -16.09 -5.38 27.03
CA GLU A 314 -15.97 -6.71 26.42
C GLU A 314 -16.45 -6.71 24.96
N ILE A 315 -17.58 -6.06 24.67
CA ILE A 315 -18.08 -5.91 23.30
C ILE A 315 -17.11 -5.08 22.45
N GLU A 316 -16.60 -3.98 22.99
CA GLU A 316 -15.61 -3.16 22.30
C GLU A 316 -14.35 -3.96 21.99
N LEU A 317 -13.81 -4.70 22.97
CA LEU A 317 -12.66 -5.58 22.81
C LEU A 317 -12.88 -6.65 21.73
N GLU A 318 -14.06 -7.27 21.71
CA GLU A 318 -14.37 -8.27 20.68
C GLU A 318 -14.54 -7.63 19.29
N SER A 319 -15.13 -6.44 19.22
CA SER A 319 -15.22 -5.69 17.96
C SER A 319 -13.84 -5.30 17.42
N GLN A 320 -12.92 -4.88 18.28
CA GLN A 320 -11.54 -4.54 17.92
C GLN A 320 -10.75 -5.77 17.47
N LYS A 321 -10.94 -6.93 18.12
CA LYS A 321 -10.37 -8.21 17.64
C LYS A 321 -10.89 -8.57 16.26
N SER A 322 -12.19 -8.41 16.01
CA SER A 322 -12.78 -8.69 14.70
C SER A 322 -12.24 -7.75 13.61
N LEU A 323 -12.07 -6.46 13.94
CA LEU A 323 -11.46 -5.47 13.05
C LEU A 323 -10.01 -5.84 12.73
N LYS A 324 -9.21 -6.16 13.76
CA LYS A 324 -7.83 -6.63 13.59
C LYS A 324 -7.76 -7.85 12.67
N ALA A 325 -8.60 -8.86 12.90
CA ALA A 325 -8.63 -10.06 12.06
C ALA A 325 -8.97 -9.74 10.59
N SER A 326 -9.93 -8.82 10.36
CA SER A 326 -10.25 -8.37 9.00
C SER A 326 -9.09 -7.64 8.33
N LEU A 327 -8.39 -6.76 9.05
CA LEU A 327 -7.24 -6.01 8.54
C LEU A 327 -6.08 -6.95 8.21
N GLU A 328 -5.77 -7.90 9.09
CA GLU A 328 -4.77 -8.94 8.83
C GLU A 328 -5.14 -9.83 7.63
N GLY A 329 -6.45 -10.10 7.44
CA GLY A 329 -6.96 -10.78 6.25
C GLY A 329 -6.70 -9.97 4.98
N THR A 330 -7.06 -8.68 4.98
CA THR A 330 -6.80 -7.80 3.83
C THR A 330 -5.32 -7.65 3.52
N LEU A 331 -4.46 -7.59 4.55
CA LEU A 331 -3.02 -7.54 4.38
C LEU A 331 -2.51 -8.79 3.66
N ARG A 332 -2.87 -9.98 4.15
CA ARG A 332 -2.50 -11.25 3.51
C ARG A 332 -3.00 -11.33 2.07
N ASP A 333 -4.23 -10.92 1.79
CA ASP A 333 -4.77 -10.90 0.43
C ASP A 333 -3.97 -9.97 -0.49
N THR A 334 -3.57 -8.80 0.00
CA THR A 334 -2.73 -7.87 -0.78
C THR A 334 -1.32 -8.42 -1.01
N GLU A 335 -0.69 -8.99 0.01
CA GLU A 335 0.62 -9.64 -0.09
C GLU A 335 0.59 -10.80 -1.10
N MET A 336 -0.44 -11.65 -1.05
CA MET A 336 -0.62 -12.74 -2.01
C MET A 336 -0.76 -12.21 -3.45
N ARG A 337 -1.53 -11.14 -3.66
CA ARG A 337 -1.69 -10.53 -4.99
C ARG A 337 -0.36 -9.99 -5.52
N TYR A 338 0.40 -9.27 -4.69
CA TYR A 338 1.70 -8.75 -5.09
C TYR A 338 2.70 -9.87 -5.35
N ASN A 339 2.70 -10.94 -4.55
CA ASN A 339 3.55 -12.11 -4.80
C ASN A 339 3.21 -12.78 -6.15
N MET A 340 1.92 -12.95 -6.47
CA MET A 340 1.50 -13.49 -7.77
C MET A 340 1.92 -12.59 -8.94
N GLU A 341 1.81 -11.26 -8.78
CA GLU A 341 2.26 -10.31 -9.80
C GLU A 341 3.79 -10.35 -9.99
N MET A 342 4.55 -10.45 -8.90
CA MET A 342 6.00 -10.61 -8.92
C MET A 342 6.42 -11.93 -9.58
N GLU A 343 5.75 -13.03 -9.27
CA GLU A 343 5.99 -14.33 -9.93
C GLU A 343 5.69 -14.25 -11.43
N SER A 344 4.60 -13.59 -11.82
CA SER A 344 4.25 -13.35 -13.23
C SER A 344 5.33 -12.55 -13.96
N LEU A 345 5.78 -11.43 -13.38
CA LEU A 345 6.86 -10.62 -13.95
C LEU A 345 8.18 -11.38 -14.02
N ASN A 346 8.51 -12.16 -12.99
CA ASN A 346 9.70 -13.01 -12.97
C ASN A 346 9.66 -14.06 -14.08
N ASN A 347 8.50 -14.69 -14.32
CA ASN A 347 8.32 -15.63 -15.43
C ASN A 347 8.52 -14.95 -16.80
N ILE A 348 8.04 -13.70 -16.97
CA ILE A 348 8.29 -12.92 -18.19
C ILE A 348 9.78 -12.65 -18.37
N ILE A 349 10.47 -12.22 -17.31
CA ILE A 349 11.92 -11.98 -17.34
C ILE A 349 12.66 -13.26 -17.72
N MET A 350 12.35 -14.39 -17.08
CA MET A 350 12.96 -15.69 -17.40
C MET A 350 12.73 -16.09 -18.87
N SER A 351 11.54 -15.83 -19.42
CA SER A 351 11.25 -16.11 -20.84
C SER A 351 12.07 -15.24 -21.79
N LEU A 352 12.20 -13.94 -21.50
CA LEU A 352 13.00 -13.01 -22.28
C LEU A 352 14.50 -13.33 -22.19
N GLU A 353 14.99 -13.71 -21.00
CA GLU A 353 16.37 -14.17 -20.82
C GLU A 353 16.63 -15.43 -21.64
N ALA A 354 15.71 -16.39 -21.63
CA ALA A 354 15.81 -17.59 -22.45
C ALA A 354 15.84 -17.25 -23.96
N GLU A 355 14.95 -16.39 -24.45
CA GLU A 355 14.96 -15.93 -25.84
C GLU A 355 16.28 -15.23 -26.21
N LEU A 356 16.82 -14.39 -25.33
CA LEU A 356 18.08 -13.68 -25.53
C LEU A 356 19.26 -14.68 -25.62
N THR A 357 19.30 -15.68 -24.73
CA THR A 357 20.32 -16.74 -24.80
C THR A 357 20.21 -17.56 -26.09
N GLN A 358 18.99 -17.87 -26.54
CA GLN A 358 18.76 -18.57 -27.80
C GLN A 358 19.23 -17.75 -28.99
N LEU A 359 18.92 -16.45 -29.05
CA LEU A 359 19.39 -15.55 -30.10
C LEU A 359 20.93 -15.44 -30.13
N ARG A 360 21.58 -15.35 -28.97
CA ARG A 360 23.05 -15.37 -28.88
C ARG A 360 23.63 -16.66 -29.44
N ASN A 361 23.06 -17.82 -29.09
CA ASN A 361 23.50 -19.11 -29.62
C ASN A 361 23.30 -19.20 -31.14
N ASN A 362 22.17 -18.72 -31.66
CA ASN A 362 21.90 -18.67 -33.10
C ASN A 362 22.89 -17.78 -33.84
N ILE A 363 23.22 -16.60 -33.30
CA ILE A 363 24.22 -15.69 -33.90
C ILE A 363 25.60 -16.35 -33.89
N GLN A 364 25.97 -17.02 -32.80
CA GLN A 364 27.23 -17.74 -32.71
C GLN A 364 27.31 -18.87 -33.74
N GLN A 365 26.23 -19.64 -33.91
CA GLN A 365 26.15 -20.69 -34.93
C GLN A 365 26.26 -20.12 -36.34
N GLN A 366 25.49 -19.07 -36.66
CA GLN A 366 25.57 -18.41 -37.96
C GLN A 366 26.99 -17.89 -38.25
N THR A 367 27.65 -17.32 -37.25
CA THR A 367 29.04 -16.85 -37.38
C THR A 367 29.98 -18.00 -37.74
N GLN A 368 29.85 -19.16 -37.09
CA GLN A 368 30.62 -20.35 -37.42
C GLN A 368 30.34 -20.87 -38.84
N ASP A 369 29.08 -20.89 -39.25
CA ASP A 369 28.69 -21.31 -40.60
C ASP A 369 29.25 -20.36 -41.67
N TYR A 370 29.23 -19.04 -41.41
CA TYR A 370 29.84 -18.04 -42.28
C TYR A 370 31.37 -18.21 -42.38
N GLU A 371 32.04 -18.48 -41.26
CA GLU A 371 33.49 -18.76 -41.26
C GLU A 371 33.81 -20.02 -42.08
N GLN A 372 33.02 -21.09 -41.95
CA GLN A 372 33.18 -22.30 -42.75
C GLN A 372 32.96 -22.05 -44.24
N LEU A 373 31.92 -21.31 -44.60
CA LEU A 373 31.64 -20.96 -45.99
C LEU A 373 32.74 -20.07 -46.58
N LEU A 374 33.24 -19.10 -45.81
CA LEU A 374 34.37 -18.26 -46.20
C LEU A 374 35.62 -19.11 -46.44
N ASN A 375 35.92 -20.05 -45.55
CA ASN A 375 37.04 -20.97 -45.71
C ASN A 375 36.91 -21.83 -46.98
N MET A 376 35.71 -22.32 -47.28
CA MET A 376 35.45 -23.05 -48.54
C MET A 376 35.61 -22.15 -49.76
N LYS A 377 35.08 -20.92 -49.71
CA LYS A 377 35.23 -19.93 -50.79
C LYS A 377 36.71 -19.64 -51.08
N MET A 378 37.52 -19.41 -50.04
CA MET A 378 38.96 -19.19 -50.21
C MET A 378 39.66 -20.39 -50.86
N LYS A 379 39.30 -21.63 -50.49
CA LYS A 379 39.83 -22.85 -51.13
C LYS A 379 39.46 -22.94 -52.61
N LEU A 380 38.19 -22.71 -52.94
CA LEU A 380 37.72 -22.73 -54.32
C LEU A 380 38.35 -21.61 -55.16
N GLU A 381 38.55 -20.42 -54.58
CA GLU A 381 39.26 -19.32 -55.25
C GLU A 381 40.72 -19.69 -55.55
N ALA A 382 41.40 -20.38 -54.63
CA ALA A 382 42.74 -20.92 -54.88
C ALA A 382 42.71 -21.97 -56.02
N GLU A 383 41.77 -22.91 -56.01
CA GLU A 383 41.61 -23.89 -57.09
C GLU A 383 41.36 -23.20 -58.45
N ILE A 384 40.45 -22.23 -58.53
CA ILE A 384 40.20 -21.46 -59.75
C ILE A 384 41.47 -20.72 -60.21
N ALA A 385 42.23 -20.14 -59.29
CA ALA A 385 43.50 -19.48 -59.64
C ALA A 385 44.50 -20.48 -60.24
N THR A 386 44.60 -21.69 -59.69
CA THR A 386 45.43 -22.76 -60.26
C THR A 386 44.93 -23.22 -61.63
N TYR A 387 43.61 -23.36 -61.82
CA TYR A 387 43.02 -23.71 -63.12
C TYR A 387 43.27 -22.64 -64.18
N ARG A 388 43.09 -21.36 -63.84
CA ARG A 388 43.42 -20.23 -64.74
C ARG A 388 44.88 -20.25 -65.18
N ARG A 389 45.79 -20.49 -64.23
CA ARG A 389 47.22 -20.61 -64.51
C ARG A 389 47.55 -21.74 -65.49
N LEU A 390 46.89 -22.89 -65.34
CA LEU A 390 47.05 -24.03 -66.25
C LEU A 390 46.49 -23.74 -67.66
N LEU A 391 45.38 -23.00 -67.74
CA LEU A 391 44.74 -22.60 -69.01
C LEU A 391 45.50 -21.50 -69.77
N ASP A 392 46.12 -20.56 -69.07
CA ASP A 392 46.93 -19.47 -69.67
C ASP A 392 48.30 -19.94 -70.19
N GLY A 393 48.57 -21.26 -70.17
CA GLY A 393 49.80 -21.84 -70.71
C GLY A 393 51.06 -21.55 -69.88
N GLY A 394 50.91 -21.15 -68.62
CA GLY A 394 52.04 -20.94 -67.72
C GLY A 394 52.68 -22.27 -67.33
N ASP A 395 53.99 -22.43 -67.59
CA ASP A 395 54.78 -23.60 -67.19
C ASP A 395 54.50 -23.99 -65.72
N PHE A 396 53.84 -25.12 -65.50
CA PHE A 396 53.58 -25.66 -64.17
C PHE A 396 54.88 -26.22 -63.59
N LYS A 397 55.69 -25.35 -62.97
CA LYS A 397 56.88 -25.77 -62.23
C LYS A 397 56.44 -26.32 -60.88
N LEU A 398 56.84 -27.56 -60.59
CA LEU A 398 56.56 -28.32 -59.36
C LEU A 398 56.88 -27.55 -58.04
N MET A 399 57.68 -26.49 -58.10
CA MET A 399 58.02 -25.61 -56.98
C MET A 399 56.81 -24.80 -56.46
N ASP A 400 55.84 -24.43 -57.30
CA ASP A 400 54.75 -23.54 -56.86
C ASP A 400 53.67 -24.25 -56.04
N ALA A 401 53.59 -25.58 -56.12
CA ALA A 401 52.73 -26.38 -55.24
C ALA A 401 53.28 -26.47 -53.80
N LEU A 402 54.55 -26.10 -53.58
CA LEU A 402 55.22 -26.19 -52.28
C LEU A 402 55.27 -24.84 -51.55
N GLU A 403 55.03 -23.71 -52.23
CA GLU A 403 55.12 -22.37 -51.63
C GLU A 403 53.85 -21.91 -50.89
N ASP A 404 52.68 -22.51 -51.17
CA ASP A 404 51.41 -22.20 -50.47
C ASP A 404 51.36 -22.72 -49.01
N GLN A 405 52.43 -23.38 -48.54
CA GLN A 405 52.59 -23.79 -47.15
C GLN A 405 53.19 -22.70 -46.23
N LYS A 406 53.10 -21.41 -46.61
CA LYS A 406 53.62 -20.30 -45.78
C LYS A 406 52.59 -19.90 -44.71
N SER A 407 52.79 -20.43 -43.51
CA SER A 407 52.27 -20.03 -42.20
C SER A 407 51.26 -18.86 -42.18
N VAL A 408 49.96 -19.19 -42.04
CA VAL A 408 48.95 -18.22 -41.61
C VAL A 408 49.26 -17.86 -40.14
N LYS A 409 49.79 -16.66 -39.90
CA LYS A 409 49.99 -16.13 -38.53
C LYS A 409 48.67 -15.56 -38.02
N THR A 410 47.98 -16.31 -37.18
CA THR A 410 46.72 -15.88 -36.55
C THR A 410 47.02 -14.82 -35.49
N LYS A 411 46.54 -13.59 -35.68
CA LYS A 411 46.60 -12.53 -34.67
C LYS A 411 45.31 -12.55 -33.85
N VAL A 412 45.42 -12.77 -32.55
CA VAL A 412 44.27 -12.70 -31.63
C VAL A 412 44.19 -11.27 -31.09
N MET A 413 43.07 -10.59 -31.35
CA MET A 413 42.72 -9.30 -30.76
C MET A 413 41.80 -9.54 -29.56
N THR A 414 42.25 -9.17 -28.37
CA THR A 414 41.41 -9.17 -27.17
C THR A 414 41.04 -7.74 -26.84
N VAL A 415 39.73 -7.46 -26.86
CA VAL A 415 39.17 -6.14 -26.54
C VAL A 415 38.52 -6.22 -25.17
N THR A 416 39.03 -5.47 -24.20
CA THR A 416 38.45 -5.36 -22.86
C THR A 416 37.75 -4.01 -22.72
N GLN A 417 36.44 -4.07 -22.44
CA GLN A 417 35.60 -2.89 -22.19
C GLN A 417 35.11 -2.90 -20.75
N THR A 418 35.27 -1.78 -20.06
CA THR A 418 34.75 -1.57 -18.70
C THR A 418 33.49 -0.71 -18.77
N MET A 419 32.37 -1.25 -18.27
CA MET A 419 31.05 -0.63 -18.29
C MET A 419 30.67 -0.12 -16.91
N VAL A 420 30.18 1.12 -16.82
CA VAL A 420 29.52 1.66 -15.62
C VAL A 420 28.19 2.28 -16.09
N ASP A 421 27.08 1.90 -15.46
CA ASP A 421 25.72 2.36 -15.78
C ASP A 421 25.33 2.27 -17.27
N GLY A 422 25.73 1.18 -17.93
CA GLY A 422 25.34 0.89 -19.31
C GLY A 422 26.03 1.76 -20.38
N LYS A 423 27.00 2.61 -20.01
CA LYS A 423 27.84 3.37 -20.96
C LYS A 423 29.31 2.93 -20.89
N VAL A 424 29.95 2.82 -22.06
CA VAL A 424 31.37 2.43 -22.19
C VAL A 424 32.24 3.62 -21.76
N VAL A 425 32.96 3.48 -20.63
CA VAL A 425 33.81 4.55 -20.08
C VAL A 425 35.26 4.43 -20.54
N SER A 426 35.74 3.21 -20.84
CA SER A 426 37.04 2.99 -21.47
C SER A 426 37.09 1.66 -22.24
N SER A 427 37.82 1.65 -23.34
CA SER A 427 38.07 0.48 -24.20
C SER A 427 39.57 0.35 -24.43
N SER A 428 40.14 -0.80 -24.10
CA SER A 428 41.55 -1.13 -24.40
C SER A 428 41.62 -2.32 -25.35
N THR A 429 42.50 -2.24 -26.35
CA THR A 429 42.70 -3.29 -27.36
C THR A 429 44.13 -3.80 -27.31
N GLU A 430 44.31 -5.07 -26.95
CA GLU A 430 45.60 -5.74 -27.01
C GLU A 430 45.62 -6.74 -28.16
N THR A 431 46.65 -6.64 -29.01
CA THR A 431 46.89 -7.52 -30.14
C THR A 431 48.04 -8.45 -29.82
N LYS A 432 47.80 -9.76 -29.75
CA LYS A 432 48.86 -10.75 -29.57
C LYS A 432 48.93 -11.64 -30.82
N THR A 433 50.08 -11.61 -31.48
CA THR A 433 50.45 -12.55 -32.55
C THR A 433 50.81 -13.89 -31.94
N LEU A 434 50.13 -14.97 -32.34
CA LEU A 434 50.53 -16.35 -32.01
C LEU A 434 51.57 -16.87 -33.01
#